data_AF-A0A9X8DKK4-F1
#
_entry.id   AF-A0A9X8DKK4-F1
#
_cell.length_a   1.000
_cell.length_b   1.000
_cell.length_c   1.000
_cell.angle_alpha   90.00
_cell.angle_beta   90.00
_cell.angle_gamma   90.00
#
_symmetry.space_group_name_H-M   'P 1'
#
loop_
_entity.id
_entity.type
_entity.pdbx_description
1 polymer ?
#
loop_
_entity_poly.entity_id
_entity_poly.type
_entity_poly.pdbx_seq_one_letter_code
_entity_poly.pdbx_strand_id
1 'polypeptide(L)'
;MVAIYCASAQANHTIPFMFGNVSVCGNLCDSVITCVAPPLPPGHHAVHMAFNQQSFQPVQIHGHPVYFEAFPPPQVAPPDAAHASVQFGPTCGGTPLEIQGHGFVATSDSVTLVQFWFSHESNVVVPGTVVNAHVVTCVTPRVDRVGRAVVLVSCNGQQFSDAPHHLTFEFHAPTVVSVSAACPHSGSLRGGTAIQFHVVSGLPQDLSHVDAVVNVVERSMIRTIPAAFDRSSRTLSFSTPAWPYPAHVAFDLSLNKGTFFVPTCMSFLYYSPPPPIRGICPAAGPVGGRTWVEVECPGVVDTGEVTFKLTPIQSSDEDQDILQPPVVLVVKANFRNNGTSWK
;
A
#
# COMPACT_ATOMS: atom_id res chain seq x y z
N MET A 1 19.96 -20.25 10.11
CA MET A 1 21.37 -20.15 9.67
C MET A 1 21.46 -20.87 8.34
N VAL A 2 21.57 -20.14 7.22
CA VAL A 2 21.64 -20.72 5.88
C VAL A 2 23.00 -21.39 5.73
N ALA A 3 23.02 -22.71 5.60
CA ALA A 3 24.25 -23.48 5.45
C ALA A 3 24.84 -23.19 4.07
N ILE A 4 25.97 -22.49 4.06
CA ILE A 4 26.82 -22.27 2.89
C ILE A 4 27.52 -23.60 2.60
N TYR A 5 27.37 -24.10 1.38
CA TYR A 5 28.02 -25.31 0.88
C TYR A 5 29.55 -25.23 1.04
N CYS A 6 30.11 -26.02 1.96
CA CYS A 6 31.53 -26.32 1.95
C CYS A 6 31.78 -27.54 1.06
N ALA A 7 32.30 -27.30 -0.14
CA ALA A 7 32.89 -28.32 -0.98
C ALA A 7 34.37 -28.47 -0.60
N SER A 8 34.69 -29.39 0.31
CA SER A 8 36.05 -29.94 0.42
C SER A 8 35.97 -31.45 0.58
N ALA A 9 36.37 -32.14 -0.48
CA ALA A 9 36.42 -33.59 -0.56
C ALA A 9 37.55 -34.15 0.31
N GLN A 10 37.20 -34.87 1.37
CA GLN A 10 38.09 -35.84 2.02
C GLN A 10 37.26 -37.03 2.51
N ALA A 11 37.63 -38.23 2.03
CA ALA A 11 37.07 -39.56 2.32
C ALA A 11 35.53 -39.62 2.42
N ASN A 12 34.87 -40.13 1.36
CA ASN A 12 33.43 -40.40 1.30
C ASN A 12 32.97 -41.36 2.42
N HIS A 13 32.77 -40.85 3.64
CA HIS A 13 32.09 -41.55 4.71
C HIS A 13 30.59 -41.32 4.49
N THR A 14 30.02 -42.16 3.62
CA THR A 14 28.58 -42.14 3.38
C THR A 14 27.88 -42.84 4.54
N ILE A 15 26.90 -42.16 5.13
CA ILE A 15 26.09 -42.70 6.22
C ILE A 15 24.68 -42.95 5.65
N PRO A 16 24.15 -44.18 5.73
CA PRO A 16 22.78 -44.43 5.28
C PRO A 16 21.76 -43.82 6.24
N PHE A 17 20.82 -43.08 5.65
CA PHE A 17 19.64 -42.52 6.29
C PHE A 17 18.40 -43.17 5.72
N MET A 18 17.40 -43.40 6.56
CA MET A 18 16.07 -43.80 6.09
C MET A 18 15.04 -42.75 6.45
N PHE A 19 14.19 -42.44 5.48
CA PHE A 19 12.98 -41.66 5.64
C PHE A 19 11.81 -42.63 5.53
N GLY A 20 11.23 -43.02 6.67
CA GLY A 20 10.31 -44.16 6.72
C GLY A 20 11.00 -45.43 6.24
N ASN A 21 10.55 -45.98 5.10
CA ASN A 21 11.09 -47.21 4.51
C ASN A 21 12.03 -46.95 3.31
N VAL A 22 12.35 -45.69 3.00
CA VAL A 22 13.17 -45.32 1.84
C VAL A 22 14.58 -44.93 2.29
N SER A 23 15.59 -45.60 1.75
CA SER A 23 17.01 -45.39 2.09
C SER A 23 17.68 -44.39 1.15
N VAL A 24 18.53 -43.53 1.71
CA VAL A 24 19.42 -42.60 0.99
C VAL A 24 20.81 -42.55 1.63
N CYS A 25 21.81 -42.14 0.85
CA CYS A 25 23.17 -41.94 1.36
C CYS A 25 23.36 -40.47 1.73
N GLY A 26 23.72 -40.21 2.99
CA GLY A 26 24.17 -38.90 3.45
C GLY A 26 25.69 -38.77 3.42
N ASN A 27 26.18 -37.55 3.19
CA ASN A 27 27.59 -37.21 3.23
C ASN A 27 27.91 -36.58 4.60
N LEU A 28 28.82 -37.21 5.35
CA LEU A 28 29.36 -36.65 6.59
C LEU A 28 30.50 -35.67 6.27
N CYS A 29 30.40 -34.46 6.79
CA CYS A 29 31.49 -33.48 6.85
C CYS A 29 31.55 -32.92 8.27
N ASP A 30 32.69 -33.13 8.94
CA ASP A 30 32.88 -32.86 10.37
C ASP A 30 31.81 -33.52 11.27
N SER A 31 30.87 -32.73 11.79
CA SER A 31 29.76 -33.18 12.64
C SER A 31 28.40 -32.99 11.98
N VAL A 32 28.37 -32.74 10.67
CA VAL A 32 27.14 -32.48 9.91
C VAL A 32 26.97 -33.54 8.83
N ILE A 33 25.80 -34.19 8.82
CA ILE A 33 25.44 -35.12 7.76
C ILE A 33 24.39 -34.47 6.87
N THR A 34 24.68 -34.41 5.56
CA THR A 34 23.77 -33.83 4.57
C THR A 34 23.29 -34.92 3.61
N CYS A 35 22.00 -34.94 3.30
CA CYS A 35 21.43 -35.82 2.28
C CYS A 35 20.31 -35.09 1.54
N VAL A 36 19.99 -35.58 0.35
CA VAL A 36 18.79 -35.16 -0.38
C VAL A 36 17.66 -36.11 0.01
N ALA A 37 16.55 -35.56 0.51
CA ALA A 37 15.38 -36.38 0.82
C ALA A 37 14.87 -37.08 -0.45
N PRO A 38 14.53 -38.38 -0.39
CA PRO A 38 14.00 -39.09 -1.55
C PRO A 38 12.56 -38.67 -1.85
N PRO A 39 11.98 -39.06 -3.01
CA PRO A 39 10.55 -38.95 -3.25
C PRO A 39 9.76 -39.74 -2.20
N LEU A 40 8.83 -39.06 -1.51
CA LEU A 40 8.02 -39.61 -0.41
C LEU A 40 6.55 -39.24 -0.60
N PRO A 41 5.59 -40.11 -0.20
CA PRO A 41 4.20 -39.71 -0.13
C PRO A 41 3.98 -38.65 0.97
N PRO A 42 2.95 -37.80 0.87
CA PRO A 42 2.67 -36.79 1.89
C PRO A 42 2.49 -37.39 3.31
N GLY A 43 3.03 -36.72 4.32
CA GLY A 43 2.93 -37.09 5.73
C GLY A 43 4.26 -37.09 6.47
N HIS A 44 4.22 -37.51 7.73
CA HIS A 44 5.40 -37.61 8.59
C HIS A 44 6.12 -38.95 8.40
N HIS A 45 7.42 -38.87 8.09
CA HIS A 45 8.31 -40.01 7.92
C HIS A 45 9.35 -40.02 9.02
N ALA A 46 9.38 -41.08 9.83
CA ALA A 46 10.38 -41.22 10.88
C ALA A 46 11.79 -41.32 10.27
N VAL A 47 12.72 -40.54 10.79
CA VAL A 47 14.11 -40.55 10.32
C VAL A 47 14.90 -41.58 11.12
N HIS A 48 15.57 -42.50 10.42
CA HIS A 48 16.45 -43.50 11.04
C HIS A 48 17.85 -43.41 10.44
N MET A 49 18.86 -43.77 11.22
CA MET A 49 20.26 -43.80 10.78
C MET A 49 20.96 -45.07 11.26
N ALA A 50 21.96 -45.53 10.51
CA ALA A 50 22.84 -46.63 10.89
C ALA A 50 24.30 -46.29 10.55
N PHE A 51 25.23 -46.49 11.49
CA PHE A 51 26.67 -46.34 11.19
C PHE A 51 27.27 -47.55 10.47
N ASN A 52 26.60 -48.70 10.51
CA ASN A 52 27.05 -49.97 9.92
C ASN A 52 26.17 -50.43 8.74
N GLN A 53 25.27 -49.58 8.26
CA GLN A 53 24.29 -49.89 7.20
C GLN A 53 23.30 -51.03 7.47
N GLN A 54 23.26 -51.56 8.70
CA GLN A 54 22.43 -52.72 9.05
C GLN A 54 21.53 -52.46 10.26
N SER A 55 22.06 -51.74 11.26
CA SER A 55 21.40 -51.54 12.54
C SER A 55 20.83 -50.12 12.62
N PHE A 56 19.71 -49.90 11.94
CA PHE A 56 19.04 -48.60 11.92
C PHE A 56 18.35 -48.31 13.25
N GLN A 57 18.64 -47.13 13.81
CA GLN A 57 17.97 -46.61 15.00
C GLN A 57 17.26 -45.29 14.68
N PRO A 58 16.14 -44.97 15.37
CA PRO A 58 15.46 -43.70 15.18
C PRO A 58 16.37 -42.54 15.59
N VAL A 59 16.42 -41.51 14.75
CA VAL A 59 17.09 -40.26 15.08
C VAL A 59 16.26 -39.55 16.14
N GLN A 60 16.91 -39.10 17.21
CA GLN A 60 16.26 -38.44 18.32
C GLN A 60 16.93 -37.11 18.66
N ILE A 61 16.13 -36.11 18.98
CA ILE A 61 16.58 -34.84 19.56
C ILE A 61 15.96 -34.75 20.95
N HIS A 62 16.81 -34.63 21.98
CA HIS A 62 16.39 -34.63 23.39
C HIS A 62 15.49 -35.83 23.79
N GLY A 63 15.74 -37.01 23.20
CA GLY A 63 14.97 -38.22 23.46
C GLY A 63 13.64 -38.33 22.72
N HIS A 64 13.28 -37.35 21.89
CA HIS A 64 12.09 -37.38 21.04
C HIS A 64 12.44 -37.79 19.61
N PRO A 65 11.65 -38.68 18.97
CA PRO A 65 11.89 -39.08 17.59
C PRO A 65 11.74 -37.90 16.63
N VAL A 66 12.63 -37.84 15.64
CA VAL A 66 12.60 -36.83 14.58
C VAL A 66 11.81 -37.37 13.39
N TYR A 67 10.91 -36.53 12.88
CA TYR A 67 10.14 -36.81 11.68
C TYR A 67 10.47 -35.81 10.58
N PHE A 68 10.54 -36.30 9.35
CA PHE A 68 10.55 -35.48 8.15
C PHE A 68 9.12 -35.39 7.61
N GLU A 69 8.58 -34.19 7.50
CA GLU A 69 7.28 -33.97 6.88
C GLU A 69 7.45 -33.78 5.37
N ALA A 70 6.96 -34.74 4.59
CA ALA A 70 6.82 -34.59 3.16
C ALA A 70 5.45 -33.97 2.85
N PHE A 71 5.41 -32.92 2.05
CA PHE A 71 4.18 -32.27 1.62
C PHE A 71 4.18 -32.07 0.09
N PRO A 72 3.01 -32.03 -0.56
CA PRO A 72 2.92 -31.70 -1.98
C PRO A 72 3.49 -30.29 -2.26
N PRO A 73 4.03 -30.01 -3.46
CA PRO A 73 4.48 -28.67 -3.81
C PRO A 73 3.38 -27.62 -3.58
N PRO A 74 3.70 -26.47 -2.96
CA PRO A 74 2.73 -25.42 -2.77
C PRO A 74 2.27 -24.89 -4.13
N GLN A 75 1.01 -24.48 -4.23
CA GLN A 75 0.46 -23.89 -5.45
C GLN A 75 -0.06 -22.50 -5.12
N VAL A 76 0.29 -21.53 -5.97
CA VAL A 76 -0.19 -20.16 -5.88
C VAL A 76 -1.38 -19.97 -6.81
N ALA A 77 -2.38 -19.23 -6.35
CA ALA A 77 -3.57 -18.89 -7.12
C ALA A 77 -3.45 -17.49 -7.72
N PRO A 78 -4.11 -17.21 -8.87
CA PRO A 78 -4.32 -15.84 -9.31
C PRO A 78 -5.12 -15.07 -8.27
N PRO A 79 -5.01 -13.73 -8.23
CA PRO A 79 -5.83 -12.92 -7.33
C PRO A 79 -7.31 -13.13 -7.65
N ASP A 80 -8.15 -13.11 -6.63
CA ASP A 80 -9.57 -12.86 -6.84
C ASP A 80 -9.80 -11.37 -7.21
N ALA A 81 -11.03 -11.05 -7.61
CA ALA A 81 -11.41 -9.69 -7.95
C ALA A 81 -11.28 -8.70 -6.77
N ALA A 82 -11.34 -9.18 -5.53
CA ALA A 82 -11.24 -8.34 -4.33
C ALA A 82 -9.79 -7.92 -4.02
N HIS A 83 -8.81 -8.74 -4.43
CA HIS A 83 -7.37 -8.53 -4.21
C HIS A 83 -6.62 -8.02 -5.45
N ALA A 84 -7.31 -7.88 -6.59
CA ALA A 84 -6.68 -7.43 -7.84
C ALA A 84 -6.00 -6.04 -7.71
N SER A 85 -6.52 -5.14 -6.87
CA SER A 85 -5.90 -3.82 -6.62
C SER A 85 -4.62 -3.89 -5.78
N VAL A 86 -4.30 -5.02 -5.17
CA VAL A 86 -3.12 -5.22 -4.31
C VAL A 86 -1.94 -5.81 -5.11
N GLN A 87 -2.11 -6.09 -6.40
CA GLN A 87 -1.13 -6.76 -7.26
C GLN A 87 -0.01 -5.87 -7.81
N PHE A 88 0.09 -4.64 -7.32
CA PHE A 88 1.12 -3.71 -7.76
C PHE A 88 1.59 -2.81 -6.62
N GLY A 89 2.80 -2.30 -6.79
CA GLY A 89 3.42 -1.40 -5.84
C GLY A 89 4.70 -0.77 -6.38
N PRO A 90 5.28 0.17 -5.65
CA PRO A 90 6.44 0.90 -6.12
C PRO A 90 7.74 0.08 -6.06
N THR A 91 8.71 0.43 -6.88
CA THR A 91 10.06 -0.16 -6.89
C THR A 91 10.82 0.02 -5.57
N CYS A 92 10.46 0.99 -4.73
CA CYS A 92 11.04 1.13 -3.40
C CYS A 92 10.67 0.00 -2.43
N GLY A 93 9.74 -0.89 -2.80
CA GLY A 93 9.30 -2.02 -1.98
C GLY A 93 8.39 -1.60 -0.84
N GLY A 94 8.22 -2.48 0.15
CA GLY A 94 7.45 -2.18 1.35
C GLY A 94 5.94 -2.36 1.20
N THR A 95 5.46 -2.90 0.08
CA THR A 95 4.03 -3.20 -0.10
C THR A 95 3.70 -4.55 0.58
N PRO A 96 2.82 -4.58 1.59
CA PRO A 96 2.31 -5.84 2.12
C PRO A 96 1.58 -6.62 1.02
N LEU A 97 1.86 -7.91 0.91
CA LEU A 97 1.24 -8.79 -0.08
C LEU A 97 0.67 -10.00 0.63
N GLU A 98 -0.60 -10.30 0.32
CA GLU A 98 -1.26 -11.55 0.66
C GLU A 98 -1.30 -12.44 -0.59
N ILE A 99 -0.75 -13.65 -0.45
CA ILE A 99 -0.64 -14.64 -1.51
C ILE A 99 -1.61 -15.77 -1.20
N GLN A 100 -2.62 -15.92 -2.04
CA GLN A 100 -3.59 -17.00 -1.94
C GLN A 100 -3.11 -18.24 -2.68
N GLY A 101 -3.53 -19.41 -2.22
CA GLY A 101 -3.15 -20.69 -2.82
C GLY A 101 -3.61 -21.90 -2.03
N HIS A 102 -2.86 -22.99 -2.16
CA HIS A 102 -3.09 -24.20 -1.39
C HIS A 102 -1.80 -24.99 -1.15
N GLY A 103 -1.81 -25.81 -0.11
CA GLY A 103 -0.67 -26.65 0.25
C GLY A 103 0.45 -25.86 0.93
N PHE A 104 0.15 -24.70 1.52
CA PHE A 104 1.12 -23.98 2.33
C PHE A 104 1.28 -24.69 3.69
N VAL A 105 2.51 -25.03 4.03
CA VAL A 105 2.82 -25.76 5.26
C VAL A 105 3.73 -24.92 6.12
N ALA A 106 3.34 -24.75 7.39
CA ALA A 106 4.16 -24.13 8.41
C ALA A 106 4.70 -25.24 9.32
N THR A 107 5.99 -25.52 9.25
CA THR A 107 6.68 -26.37 10.24
C THR A 107 7.56 -25.51 11.15
N SER A 108 7.79 -25.95 12.38
CA SER A 108 8.57 -25.22 13.40
C SER A 108 9.95 -24.78 12.95
N ASP A 109 10.54 -25.52 12.00
CA ASP A 109 11.89 -25.29 11.47
C ASP A 109 11.90 -24.91 9.98
N SER A 110 10.72 -24.74 9.37
CA SER A 110 10.62 -24.32 7.97
C SER A 110 10.92 -22.83 7.80
N VAL A 111 11.68 -22.53 6.74
CA VAL A 111 11.84 -21.17 6.25
C VAL A 111 10.86 -20.97 5.10
N THR A 112 9.84 -20.14 5.29
CA THR A 112 8.98 -19.71 4.19
C THR A 112 9.66 -18.58 3.44
N LEU A 113 9.85 -18.74 2.14
CA LEU A 113 10.43 -17.73 1.25
C LEU A 113 9.44 -17.38 0.15
N VAL A 114 9.37 -16.10 -0.21
CA VAL A 114 8.65 -15.64 -1.40
C VAL A 114 9.66 -15.09 -2.40
N GLN A 115 9.62 -15.61 -3.62
CA GLN A 115 10.50 -15.20 -4.71
C GLN A 115 9.74 -14.35 -5.73
N PHE A 116 10.31 -13.21 -6.06
CA PHE A 116 9.93 -12.36 -7.18
C PHE A 116 10.87 -12.66 -8.34
N TRP A 117 10.38 -13.45 -9.28
CA TRP A 117 11.11 -13.93 -10.45
C TRP A 117 10.91 -12.99 -11.64
N PHE A 118 12.00 -12.47 -12.19
CA PHE A 118 12.01 -11.64 -13.40
C PHE A 118 12.64 -12.46 -14.53
N SER A 119 11.94 -12.62 -15.66
CA SER A 119 12.22 -13.63 -16.70
C SER A 119 13.63 -13.63 -17.30
N HIS A 120 14.44 -12.58 -17.10
CA HIS A 120 15.78 -12.43 -17.66
C HIS A 120 16.86 -11.96 -16.66
N GLU A 121 16.57 -11.94 -15.35
CA GLU A 121 17.41 -11.25 -14.38
C GLU A 121 17.51 -11.96 -13.02
N SER A 122 18.28 -11.39 -12.08
CA SER A 122 18.43 -11.90 -10.73
C SER A 122 17.09 -11.84 -9.97
N ASN A 123 16.62 -13.00 -9.53
CA ASN A 123 15.44 -13.12 -8.69
C ASN A 123 15.69 -12.48 -7.33
N VAL A 124 14.65 -11.87 -6.76
CA VAL A 124 14.71 -11.32 -5.41
C VAL A 124 13.86 -12.18 -4.49
N VAL A 125 14.42 -12.59 -3.36
CA VAL A 125 13.75 -13.46 -2.38
C VAL A 125 13.59 -12.71 -1.07
N VAL A 126 12.39 -12.78 -0.49
CA VAL A 126 12.05 -12.19 0.80
C VAL A 126 11.50 -13.25 1.75
N PRO A 127 11.60 -13.06 3.07
CA PRO A 127 10.90 -13.91 4.02
C PRO A 127 9.38 -13.80 3.82
N GLY A 128 8.70 -14.95 3.87
CA GLY A 128 7.25 -15.05 3.94
C GLY A 128 6.79 -15.58 5.30
N THR A 129 5.49 -15.46 5.58
CA THR A 129 4.84 -16.07 6.75
C THR A 129 3.61 -16.82 6.29
N VAL A 130 3.58 -18.13 6.52
CA VAL A 130 2.38 -18.95 6.29
C VAL A 130 1.36 -18.61 7.39
N VAL A 131 0.20 -18.11 6.99
CA VAL A 131 -0.90 -17.80 7.91
C VAL A 131 -1.75 -19.04 8.14
N ASN A 132 -2.04 -19.78 7.06
CA ASN A 132 -2.75 -21.05 7.06
C ASN A 132 -2.44 -21.81 5.77
N ALA A 133 -3.08 -22.96 5.55
CA ALA A 133 -2.86 -23.81 4.37
C ALA A 133 -3.17 -23.14 3.01
N HIS A 134 -3.80 -21.96 3.02
CA HIS A 134 -4.27 -21.23 1.85
C HIS A 134 -3.72 -19.80 1.71
N VAL A 135 -3.02 -19.28 2.72
CA VAL A 135 -2.54 -17.89 2.72
C VAL A 135 -1.09 -17.80 3.19
N VAL A 136 -0.25 -17.13 2.40
CA VAL A 136 1.08 -16.66 2.78
C VAL A 136 1.11 -15.13 2.71
N THR A 137 1.78 -14.50 3.67
CA THR A 137 2.01 -13.05 3.64
C THR A 137 3.49 -12.74 3.47
N CYS A 138 3.80 -11.65 2.78
CA CYS A 138 5.16 -11.11 2.70
C CYS A 138 5.13 -9.60 2.49
N VAL A 139 6.31 -8.97 2.51
CA VAL A 139 6.48 -7.56 2.13
C VAL A 139 7.34 -7.51 0.89
N THR A 140 6.90 -6.77 -0.13
CA THR A 140 7.63 -6.69 -1.41
C THR A 140 9.04 -6.11 -1.21
N PRO A 141 10.05 -6.64 -1.90
CA PRO A 141 11.40 -6.13 -1.82
C PRO A 141 11.53 -4.79 -2.53
N ARG A 142 12.59 -4.05 -2.18
CA ARG A 142 13.09 -2.99 -3.05
C ARG A 142 13.72 -3.61 -4.30
N VAL A 143 13.38 -3.08 -5.46
CA VAL A 143 13.94 -3.46 -6.77
C VAL A 143 14.38 -2.20 -7.52
N ASP A 144 15.32 -2.33 -8.44
CA ASP A 144 15.84 -1.17 -9.20
C ASP A 144 15.19 -1.01 -10.58
N ARG A 145 14.05 -1.68 -10.81
CA ARG A 145 13.39 -1.76 -12.12
C ARG A 145 11.87 -1.81 -12.01
N VAL A 146 11.21 -1.27 -13.03
CA VAL A 146 9.76 -1.43 -13.24
C VAL A 146 9.49 -2.71 -14.04
N GLY A 147 8.29 -3.28 -13.88
CA GLY A 147 7.84 -4.45 -14.64
C GLY A 147 7.18 -5.50 -13.75
N ARG A 148 6.71 -6.57 -14.39
CA ARG A 148 6.02 -7.68 -13.72
C ARG A 148 7.02 -8.75 -13.28
N ALA A 149 6.89 -9.17 -12.03
CA ALA A 149 7.54 -10.35 -11.49
C ALA A 149 6.52 -11.47 -11.34
N VAL A 150 6.92 -12.71 -11.63
CA VAL A 150 6.16 -13.90 -11.18
C VAL A 150 6.44 -14.10 -9.70
N VAL A 151 5.40 -14.33 -8.92
CA VAL A 151 5.52 -14.55 -7.48
C VAL A 151 5.43 -16.04 -7.19
N LEU A 152 6.46 -16.58 -6.55
CA LEU A 152 6.56 -17.99 -6.18
C LEU A 152 6.75 -18.13 -4.67
N VAL A 153 6.26 -19.23 -4.09
CA VAL A 153 6.33 -19.48 -2.65
C VAL A 153 7.08 -20.78 -2.38
N SER A 154 8.04 -20.75 -1.46
CA SER A 154 8.67 -21.94 -0.90
C SER A 154 8.27 -22.11 0.55
N CYS A 155 7.84 -23.31 0.95
CA CYS A 155 7.54 -23.65 2.34
C CYS A 155 8.72 -24.34 3.06
N ASN A 156 9.88 -24.47 2.42
CA ASN A 156 11.08 -25.09 3.02
C ASN A 156 12.38 -24.35 2.67
N GLY A 157 12.27 -23.18 2.05
CA GLY A 157 13.36 -22.31 1.65
C GLY A 157 14.18 -22.81 0.45
N GLN A 158 13.76 -23.89 -0.21
CA GLN A 158 14.51 -24.54 -1.28
C GLN A 158 13.67 -24.72 -2.54
N GLN A 159 12.62 -25.53 -2.45
CA GLN A 159 11.71 -25.79 -3.57
C GLN A 159 10.60 -24.75 -3.55
N PHE A 160 10.45 -24.04 -4.65
CA PHE A 160 9.38 -23.07 -4.86
C PHE A 160 8.18 -23.74 -5.55
N SER A 161 7.01 -23.14 -5.37
CA SER A 161 5.79 -23.48 -6.12
C SER A 161 6.08 -23.51 -7.61
N ASP A 162 5.37 -24.36 -8.33
CA ASP A 162 5.49 -24.41 -9.79
C ASP A 162 5.25 -23.01 -10.39
N ALA A 163 5.92 -22.75 -11.52
CA ALA A 163 5.94 -21.45 -12.17
C ALA A 163 4.93 -21.24 -13.33
N PRO A 164 3.80 -21.98 -13.51
CA PRO A 164 2.85 -21.52 -14.50
C PRO A 164 2.31 -20.17 -14.02
N HIS A 165 2.40 -19.16 -14.90
CA HIS A 165 2.31 -17.71 -14.68
C HIS A 165 1.00 -17.17 -14.06
N HIS A 166 0.50 -17.79 -12.99
CA HIS A 166 -0.81 -17.50 -12.43
C HIS A 166 -0.81 -16.29 -11.49
N LEU A 167 0.32 -16.03 -10.84
CA LEU A 167 0.45 -14.90 -9.92
C LEU A 167 1.61 -14.00 -10.33
N THR A 168 1.28 -12.76 -10.69
CA THR A 168 2.26 -11.72 -10.99
C THR A 168 2.07 -10.51 -10.09
N PHE A 169 3.16 -9.87 -9.73
CA PHE A 169 3.16 -8.57 -9.06
C PHE A 169 3.83 -7.54 -9.96
N GLU A 170 3.20 -6.39 -10.17
CA GLU A 170 3.74 -5.32 -10.98
C GLU A 170 4.46 -4.26 -10.14
N PHE A 171 5.75 -4.05 -10.42
CA PHE A 171 6.51 -2.94 -9.86
C PHE A 171 6.44 -1.72 -10.77
N HIS A 172 6.00 -0.58 -10.23
CA HIS A 172 5.99 0.70 -10.93
C HIS A 172 6.95 1.71 -10.26
N ALA A 173 7.30 2.78 -10.97
CA ALA A 173 8.14 3.84 -10.40
C ALA A 173 7.46 4.48 -9.15
N PRO A 174 8.19 5.16 -8.26
CA PRO A 174 7.58 5.88 -7.14
C PRO A 174 6.47 6.84 -7.61
N THR A 175 5.35 6.81 -6.91
CA THR A 175 4.19 7.65 -7.22
C THR A 175 4.51 9.11 -6.90
N VAL A 176 4.38 9.97 -7.91
CA VAL A 176 4.56 11.42 -7.79
C VAL A 176 3.26 12.09 -8.20
N VAL A 177 2.76 12.95 -7.34
CA VAL A 177 1.56 13.76 -7.60
C VAL A 177 1.90 15.23 -7.68
N SER A 178 1.12 15.96 -8.45
CA SER A 178 1.10 17.42 -8.46
C SER A 178 -0.29 17.94 -8.12
N VAL A 179 -0.32 19.11 -7.52
CA VAL A 179 -1.53 19.84 -7.17
C VAL A 179 -1.66 21.03 -8.12
N SER A 180 -2.88 21.29 -8.62
CA SER A 180 -3.11 22.48 -9.44
C SER A 180 -3.01 23.75 -8.58
N ALA A 181 -2.56 24.86 -9.16
CA ALA A 181 -2.48 26.14 -8.44
C ALA A 181 -3.85 26.66 -7.95
N ALA A 182 -4.95 26.11 -8.48
CA ALA A 182 -6.32 26.44 -8.08
C ALA A 182 -6.89 25.48 -7.02
N CYS A 183 -6.12 24.47 -6.60
CA CYS A 183 -6.57 23.53 -5.59
C CYS A 183 -6.64 24.22 -4.23
N PRO A 184 -7.74 24.07 -3.46
CA PRO A 184 -7.86 24.70 -2.15
C PRO A 184 -6.81 24.18 -1.16
N HIS A 185 -6.19 25.10 -0.42
CA HIS A 185 -5.25 24.77 0.66
C HIS A 185 -5.89 24.77 2.06
N SER A 186 -7.19 25.06 2.12
CA SER A 186 -7.94 25.10 3.37
C SER A 186 -9.42 24.73 3.19
N GLY A 187 -10.09 24.35 4.27
CA GLY A 187 -11.50 24.00 4.27
C GLY A 187 -12.14 24.03 5.64
N SER A 188 -13.47 24.02 5.66
CA SER A 188 -14.26 24.03 6.90
C SER A 188 -14.12 22.71 7.66
N LEU A 189 -14.23 22.75 9.00
CA LEU A 189 -14.36 21.56 9.86
C LEU A 189 -15.46 20.58 9.44
N ARG A 190 -16.47 21.04 8.69
CA ARG A 190 -17.52 20.17 8.16
C ARG A 190 -17.05 19.23 7.04
N GLY A 191 -15.87 19.47 6.48
CA GLY A 191 -15.37 18.78 5.29
C GLY A 191 -16.09 19.23 4.02
N GLY A 192 -15.99 18.43 2.97
CA GLY A 192 -16.63 18.67 1.66
C GLY A 192 -15.81 19.53 0.71
N THR A 193 -14.64 20.03 1.12
CA THR A 193 -13.72 20.71 0.19
C THR A 193 -13.19 19.69 -0.82
N ALA A 194 -13.42 19.94 -2.11
CA ALA A 194 -12.94 19.11 -3.19
C ALA A 194 -11.44 19.33 -3.44
N ILE A 195 -10.67 18.26 -3.43
CA ILE A 195 -9.23 18.24 -3.69
C ILE A 195 -8.97 17.38 -4.91
N GLN A 196 -8.00 17.81 -5.72
CA GLN A 196 -7.63 17.14 -6.95
C GLN A 196 -6.10 17.03 -7.06
N PHE A 197 -5.62 15.81 -7.28
CA PHE A 197 -4.22 15.51 -7.56
C PHE A 197 -4.08 14.98 -8.98
N HIS A 198 -3.08 15.48 -9.71
CA HIS A 198 -2.68 14.89 -10.98
C HIS A 198 -1.51 13.93 -10.73
N VAL A 199 -1.64 12.67 -11.16
CA VAL A 199 -0.58 11.67 -11.01
C VAL A 199 0.44 11.84 -12.14
N VAL A 200 1.60 12.39 -11.80
CA VAL A 200 2.68 12.70 -12.75
C VAL A 200 3.42 11.42 -13.16
N SER A 201 3.70 10.55 -12.19
CA SER A 201 4.37 9.27 -12.41
C SER A 201 3.99 8.23 -11.36
N GLY A 202 4.40 6.98 -11.60
CA GLY A 202 4.21 5.88 -10.65
C GLY A 202 2.78 5.36 -10.59
N LEU A 203 2.18 5.22 -11.77
CA LEU A 203 0.99 4.39 -11.98
C LEU A 203 1.44 3.01 -12.48
N PRO A 204 0.68 1.94 -12.18
CA PRO A 204 0.85 0.67 -12.87
C PRO A 204 0.48 0.81 -14.36
N GLN A 205 0.93 -0.15 -15.17
CA GLN A 205 0.63 -0.31 -16.58
C GLN A 205 -0.86 -0.64 -16.77
N ASP A 206 -1.42 -1.52 -15.93
CA ASP A 206 -2.84 -1.80 -15.92
C ASP A 206 -3.58 -0.90 -14.93
N LEU A 207 -4.25 0.13 -15.47
CA LEU A 207 -5.02 1.09 -14.68
C LEU A 207 -6.39 0.56 -14.25
N SER A 208 -6.83 -0.61 -14.72
CA SER A 208 -8.15 -1.15 -14.37
C SER A 208 -8.25 -1.48 -12.88
N HIS A 209 -7.12 -1.83 -12.26
CA HIS A 209 -7.01 -2.24 -10.87
C HIS A 209 -6.64 -1.12 -9.89
N VAL A 210 -6.47 0.12 -10.36
CA VAL A 210 -6.24 1.27 -9.47
C VAL A 210 -7.50 1.53 -8.64
N ASP A 211 -7.35 1.41 -7.33
CA ASP A 211 -8.39 1.67 -6.33
C ASP A 211 -7.81 2.64 -5.30
N ALA A 212 -8.07 3.93 -5.50
CA ALA A 212 -7.38 4.98 -4.78
C ALA A 212 -8.10 5.35 -3.49
N VAL A 213 -7.31 5.50 -2.43
CA VAL A 213 -7.77 6.04 -1.15
C VAL A 213 -6.77 7.06 -0.64
N VAL A 214 -7.27 8.02 0.14
CA VAL A 214 -6.44 9.06 0.76
C VAL A 214 -6.61 8.98 2.26
N ASN A 215 -5.48 8.93 2.97
CA ASN A 215 -5.44 9.15 4.40
C ASN A 215 -5.28 10.65 4.66
N VAL A 216 -6.19 11.19 5.45
CA VAL A 216 -6.05 12.51 6.07
C VAL A 216 -5.41 12.31 7.43
N VAL A 217 -4.20 12.86 7.60
CA VAL A 217 -3.33 12.55 8.74
C VAL A 217 -3.04 13.80 9.55
N GLU A 218 -3.30 13.70 10.86
CA GLU A 218 -2.82 14.64 11.87
C GLU A 218 -2.25 13.86 13.06
N ARG A 219 -0.92 13.90 13.26
CA ARG A 219 -0.27 13.14 14.34
C ARG A 219 -0.66 11.66 14.29
N SER A 220 -1.42 11.18 15.28
CA SER A 220 -1.91 9.79 15.36
C SER A 220 -3.32 9.59 14.80
N MET A 221 -4.03 10.67 14.45
CA MET A 221 -5.39 10.61 13.91
C MET A 221 -5.34 10.46 12.39
N ILE A 222 -5.91 9.36 11.90
CA ILE A 222 -5.98 9.04 10.48
C ILE A 222 -7.45 8.85 10.11
N ARG A 223 -7.91 9.51 9.05
CA ARG A 223 -9.19 9.22 8.38
C ARG A 223 -8.92 8.81 6.94
N THR A 224 -9.26 7.59 6.59
CA THR A 224 -9.19 7.09 5.22
C THR A 224 -10.48 7.40 4.48
N ILE A 225 -10.35 7.94 3.27
CA ILE A 225 -11.47 8.27 2.39
C ILE A 225 -11.22 7.72 0.98
N PRO A 226 -12.27 7.30 0.25
CA PRO A 226 -12.13 6.92 -1.14
C PRO A 226 -11.78 8.13 -2.01
N ALA A 227 -10.95 7.90 -3.03
CA ALA A 227 -10.63 8.88 -4.06
C ALA A 227 -11.01 8.31 -5.43
N ALA A 228 -11.75 9.09 -6.22
CA ALA A 228 -12.10 8.72 -7.58
C ALA A 228 -10.90 8.96 -8.50
N PHE A 229 -10.53 7.94 -9.28
CA PHE A 229 -9.45 8.02 -10.26
C PHE A 229 -9.99 8.07 -11.69
N ASP A 230 -9.76 9.19 -12.39
CA ASP A 230 -9.99 9.29 -13.81
C ASP A 230 -8.74 8.82 -14.57
N ARG A 231 -8.88 7.66 -15.23
CA ARG A 231 -7.80 7.01 -15.99
C ARG A 231 -7.35 7.84 -17.20
N SER A 232 -8.24 8.62 -17.80
CA SER A 232 -7.97 9.38 -19.02
C SER A 232 -7.10 10.61 -18.72
N SER A 233 -7.46 11.35 -17.68
CA SER A 233 -6.76 12.55 -17.22
C SER A 233 -5.72 12.28 -16.13
N ARG A 234 -5.57 11.01 -15.70
CA ARG A 234 -4.69 10.57 -14.60
C ARG A 234 -4.89 11.38 -13.32
N THR A 235 -6.14 11.69 -13.04
CA THR A 235 -6.49 12.64 -12.00
C THR A 235 -7.27 11.96 -10.90
N LEU A 236 -6.84 12.20 -9.67
CA LEU A 236 -7.47 11.73 -8.45
C LEU A 236 -8.29 12.87 -7.85
N SER A 237 -9.52 12.57 -7.44
CA SER A 237 -10.40 13.55 -6.82
C SER A 237 -11.07 12.97 -5.58
N PHE A 238 -11.17 13.78 -4.54
CA PHE A 238 -11.86 13.41 -3.31
C PHE A 238 -12.43 14.64 -2.60
N SER A 239 -13.35 14.41 -1.67
CA SER A 239 -13.84 15.45 -0.77
C SER A 239 -13.28 15.21 0.63
N THR A 240 -12.72 16.26 1.21
CA THR A 240 -12.21 16.23 2.60
C THR A 240 -13.29 15.76 3.58
N PRO A 241 -12.97 14.89 4.56
CA PRO A 241 -13.91 14.49 5.59
C PRO A 241 -14.14 15.62 6.61
N ALA A 242 -15.13 15.46 7.48
CA ALA A 242 -15.26 16.33 8.64
C ALA A 242 -14.06 16.14 9.60
N TRP A 243 -13.59 17.24 10.20
CA TRP A 243 -12.49 17.26 11.16
C TRP A 243 -12.93 17.89 12.50
N PRO A 244 -12.52 17.35 13.65
CA PRO A 244 -13.10 17.73 14.95
C PRO A 244 -12.72 19.13 15.44
N TYR A 245 -11.57 19.67 15.03
CA TYR A 245 -11.05 20.96 15.49
C TYR A 245 -10.09 21.57 14.46
N PRO A 246 -9.76 22.88 14.52
CA PRO A 246 -8.83 23.49 13.56
C PRO A 246 -7.46 22.83 13.60
N ALA A 247 -6.94 22.44 12.43
CA ALA A 247 -5.74 21.61 12.33
C ALA A 247 -5.08 21.73 10.96
N HIS A 248 -3.75 21.58 10.92
CA HIS A 248 -3.04 21.25 9.69
C HIS A 248 -2.97 19.74 9.52
N VAL A 249 -3.48 19.25 8.40
CA VAL A 249 -3.39 17.84 8.03
C VAL A 249 -2.46 17.66 6.83
N ALA A 250 -1.91 16.46 6.71
CA ALA A 250 -1.29 15.98 5.49
C ALA A 250 -2.22 14.99 4.78
N PHE A 251 -2.00 14.82 3.49
CA PHE A 251 -2.63 13.75 2.71
C PHE A 251 -1.60 12.70 2.32
N ASP A 252 -1.87 11.45 2.67
CA ASP A 252 -1.12 10.31 2.16
C ASP A 252 -2.00 9.54 1.18
N LEU A 253 -1.47 9.28 -0.02
CA LEU A 253 -2.19 8.66 -1.12
C LEU A 253 -1.83 7.19 -1.24
N SER A 254 -2.85 6.34 -1.40
CA SER A 254 -2.68 4.96 -1.85
C SER A 254 -3.40 4.77 -3.18
N LEU A 255 -2.77 4.02 -4.10
CA LEU A 255 -3.37 3.60 -5.36
C LEU A 255 -3.91 2.16 -5.32
N ASN A 256 -3.61 1.43 -4.25
CA ASN A 256 -3.84 -0.01 -4.08
C ASN A 256 -4.68 -0.29 -2.82
N LYS A 257 -5.81 0.41 -2.70
CA LYS A 257 -6.83 0.22 -1.66
C LYS A 257 -6.30 0.33 -0.22
N GLY A 258 -5.31 1.20 -0.02
CA GLY A 258 -4.72 1.46 1.29
C GLY A 258 -3.63 0.47 1.71
N THR A 259 -3.16 -0.38 0.79
CA THR A 259 -2.09 -1.32 1.09
C THR A 259 -0.74 -0.62 1.26
N PHE A 260 -0.47 0.36 0.40
CA PHE A 260 0.73 1.19 0.46
C PHE A 260 0.36 2.66 0.28
N PHE A 261 0.94 3.52 1.13
CA PHE A 261 0.69 4.96 1.13
C PHE A 261 1.97 5.73 0.82
N VAL A 262 1.84 6.79 0.01
CA VAL A 262 2.88 7.78 -0.25
C VAL A 262 2.43 9.16 0.23
N PRO A 263 3.31 9.95 0.86
CA PRO A 263 2.96 11.32 1.21
C PRO A 263 2.80 12.17 -0.06
N THR A 264 1.73 12.95 -0.12
CA THR A 264 1.51 13.91 -1.23
C THR A 264 2.27 15.22 -1.04
N CYS A 265 2.83 15.44 0.16
CA CYS A 265 3.49 16.68 0.59
C CYS A 265 2.59 17.92 0.58
N MET A 266 1.28 17.77 0.41
CA MET A 266 0.31 18.86 0.56
C MET A 266 -0.04 19.06 2.04
N SER A 267 0.03 20.30 2.53
CA SER A 267 -0.53 20.70 3.82
C SER A 267 -1.89 21.36 3.61
N PHE A 268 -2.90 20.93 4.35
CA PHE A 268 -4.25 21.45 4.27
C PHE A 268 -4.73 21.93 5.64
N LEU A 269 -5.28 23.14 5.69
CA LEU A 269 -5.77 23.74 6.93
C LEU A 269 -7.29 23.54 7.08
N TYR A 270 -7.70 22.79 8.10
CA TYR A 270 -9.07 22.85 8.58
C TYR A 270 -9.28 24.07 9.45
N TYR A 271 -10.26 24.90 9.13
CA TYR A 271 -10.63 26.09 9.90
C TYR A 271 -12.06 25.99 10.44
N SER A 272 -12.28 26.61 11.60
CA SER A 272 -13.65 26.89 12.06
C SER A 272 -14.24 27.98 11.18
N PRO A 273 -15.43 27.79 10.58
CA PRO A 273 -16.09 28.85 9.82
C PRO A 273 -16.11 30.14 10.64
N PRO A 274 -15.81 31.30 10.03
CA PRO A 274 -15.85 32.55 10.77
C PRO A 274 -17.25 32.76 11.36
N PRO A 275 -17.36 33.37 12.55
CA PRO A 275 -18.59 33.93 13.06
C PRO A 275 -19.37 34.71 11.98
N PRO A 276 -20.70 34.87 12.15
CA PRO A 276 -21.50 35.68 11.25
C PRO A 276 -20.85 37.05 11.01
N ILE A 277 -20.93 37.52 9.75
CA ILE A 277 -20.53 38.87 9.35
C ILE A 277 -21.23 39.87 10.28
N ARG A 278 -20.46 40.75 10.93
CA ARG A 278 -20.99 41.81 11.80
C ARG A 278 -21.49 43.01 11.03
N GLY A 279 -20.82 43.35 9.94
CA GLY A 279 -21.13 44.53 9.15
C GLY A 279 -20.54 44.45 7.76
N ILE A 280 -21.17 45.17 6.84
CA ILE A 280 -20.73 45.37 5.47
C ILE A 280 -20.86 46.86 5.13
N CYS A 281 -19.79 47.49 4.65
CA CYS A 281 -19.78 48.91 4.35
C CYS A 281 -18.97 49.22 3.08
N PRO A 282 -19.54 49.91 2.07
CA PRO A 282 -20.96 50.21 1.93
C PRO A 282 -21.75 48.92 1.60
N ALA A 283 -23.03 48.87 2.01
CA ALA A 283 -23.92 47.74 1.72
C ALA A 283 -24.52 47.76 0.30
N ALA A 284 -24.24 48.81 -0.49
CA ALA A 284 -24.77 49.01 -1.82
C ALA A 284 -23.73 49.67 -2.75
N GLY A 285 -23.90 49.48 -4.05
CA GLY A 285 -23.05 50.08 -5.09
C GLY A 285 -23.73 50.11 -6.46
N PRO A 286 -23.19 50.84 -7.45
CA PRO A 286 -23.76 50.93 -8.79
C PRO A 286 -23.70 49.60 -9.56
N VAL A 287 -24.63 49.39 -10.50
CA VAL A 287 -24.67 48.20 -11.39
C VAL A 287 -23.38 48.03 -12.22
N GLY A 288 -22.63 49.11 -12.45
CA GLY A 288 -21.33 49.09 -13.13
C GLY A 288 -20.17 48.53 -12.29
N GLY A 289 -20.41 48.14 -11.03
CA GLY A 289 -19.41 47.56 -10.13
C GLY A 289 -18.41 48.58 -9.58
N ARG A 290 -17.16 48.13 -9.33
CA ARG A 290 -16.04 48.94 -8.81
C ARG A 290 -16.27 49.59 -7.44
N THR A 291 -17.14 49.00 -6.63
CA THR A 291 -17.34 49.43 -5.24
C THR A 291 -16.38 48.66 -4.33
N TRP A 292 -15.54 49.37 -3.59
CA TRP A 292 -14.76 48.77 -2.51
C TRP A 292 -15.68 48.50 -1.33
N VAL A 293 -15.70 47.27 -0.83
CA VAL A 293 -16.56 46.85 0.28
C VAL A 293 -15.69 46.30 1.40
N GLU A 294 -15.89 46.84 2.60
CA GLU A 294 -15.30 46.34 3.84
C GLU A 294 -16.32 45.43 4.54
N VAL A 295 -15.88 44.24 4.93
CA VAL A 295 -16.70 43.24 5.62
C VAL A 295 -16.07 42.96 6.98
N GLU A 296 -16.79 43.24 8.06
CA GLU A 296 -16.34 42.95 9.41
C GLU A 296 -16.69 41.50 9.77
N CYS A 297 -15.67 40.64 9.78
CA CYS A 297 -15.79 39.24 10.19
C CYS A 297 -14.93 39.00 11.44
N PRO A 298 -15.49 39.03 12.66
CA PRO A 298 -14.73 38.71 13.86
C PRO A 298 -14.15 37.31 13.75
N GLY A 299 -12.86 37.13 14.02
CA GLY A 299 -12.24 35.80 14.02
C GLY A 299 -12.05 35.17 12.63
N VAL A 300 -12.11 35.96 11.54
CA VAL A 300 -11.64 35.47 10.24
C VAL A 300 -10.15 35.13 10.31
N VAL A 301 -9.78 33.94 9.84
CA VAL A 301 -8.39 33.50 9.72
C VAL A 301 -7.94 33.79 8.30
N ASP A 302 -6.78 34.43 8.14
CA ASP A 302 -6.17 34.59 6.82
C ASP A 302 -5.64 33.23 6.35
N THR A 303 -6.39 32.60 5.43
CA THR A 303 -6.01 31.34 4.79
C THR A 303 -5.31 31.57 3.44
N GLY A 304 -5.08 32.83 3.03
CA GLY A 304 -4.60 33.20 1.70
C GLY A 304 -5.65 33.08 0.58
N GLU A 305 -6.82 32.52 0.85
CA GLU A 305 -7.89 32.24 -0.12
C GLU A 305 -9.26 32.70 0.41
N VAL A 306 -9.39 33.97 0.81
CA VAL A 306 -10.70 34.51 1.23
C VAL A 306 -11.50 34.97 0.01
N THR A 307 -12.67 34.38 -0.17
CA THR A 307 -13.63 34.79 -1.21
C THR A 307 -15.03 34.98 -0.66
N PHE A 308 -15.74 35.97 -1.16
CA PHE A 308 -17.15 36.19 -0.87
C PHE A 308 -17.99 35.76 -2.06
N LYS A 309 -19.00 34.93 -1.81
CA LYS A 309 -20.01 34.54 -2.79
C LYS A 309 -21.24 35.43 -2.61
N LEU A 310 -21.51 36.28 -3.58
CA LEU A 310 -22.74 37.06 -3.65
C LEU A 310 -23.76 36.27 -4.47
N THR A 311 -24.92 36.02 -3.88
CA THR A 311 -26.03 35.31 -4.53
C THR A 311 -27.23 36.26 -4.60
N PRO A 312 -27.79 36.53 -5.79
CA PRO A 312 -29.01 37.31 -5.91
C PRO A 312 -30.13 36.66 -5.11
N ILE A 313 -30.83 37.46 -4.30
CA ILE A 313 -32.08 37.04 -3.69
C ILE A 313 -33.17 37.50 -4.65
N GLN A 314 -33.91 36.56 -5.26
CA GLN A 314 -35.12 36.91 -5.99
C GLN A 314 -36.15 37.41 -4.97
N SER A 315 -36.50 38.69 -5.02
CA SER A 315 -37.64 39.20 -4.28
C SER A 315 -38.90 38.52 -4.82
N SER A 316 -39.73 37.98 -3.94
CA SER A 316 -40.95 37.25 -4.29
C SER A 316 -42.06 38.12 -4.88
N ASP A 317 -41.84 39.43 -5.03
CA ASP A 317 -42.82 40.36 -5.56
C ASP A 317 -42.17 41.23 -6.66
N GLU A 318 -42.74 41.09 -7.86
CA GLU A 318 -42.76 42.01 -9.02
C GLU A 318 -41.78 41.91 -10.22
N ASP A 319 -40.76 41.05 -10.27
CA ASP A 319 -39.95 40.91 -11.52
C ASP A 319 -39.92 39.46 -12.04
N GLN A 320 -40.94 39.10 -12.82
CA GLN A 320 -41.07 37.79 -13.50
C GLN A 320 -40.47 37.73 -14.92
N ASP A 321 -39.63 38.69 -15.31
CA ASP A 321 -39.11 38.76 -16.69
C ASP A 321 -37.57 38.78 -16.75
N ILE A 322 -36.91 37.79 -16.14
CA ILE A 322 -35.48 37.52 -16.40
C ILE A 322 -35.25 36.02 -16.60
N LEU A 323 -35.12 35.62 -17.87
CA LEU A 323 -34.76 34.27 -18.34
C LEU A 323 -33.29 33.87 -18.07
N GLN A 324 -32.57 34.59 -17.20
CA GLN A 324 -31.18 34.28 -16.88
C GLN A 324 -31.07 33.75 -15.45
N PRO A 325 -30.34 32.63 -15.23
CA PRO A 325 -30.10 32.12 -13.90
C PRO A 325 -29.39 33.20 -13.06
N PRO A 326 -29.67 33.29 -11.74
CA PRO A 326 -29.06 34.28 -10.87
C PRO A 326 -27.53 34.17 -10.96
N VAL A 327 -26.87 35.25 -11.39
CA VAL A 327 -25.42 35.29 -11.54
C VAL A 327 -24.79 35.28 -10.15
N VAL A 328 -24.16 34.16 -9.81
CA VAL A 328 -23.34 34.01 -8.62
C VAL A 328 -21.99 34.68 -8.88
N LEU A 329 -21.64 35.68 -8.07
CA LEU A 329 -20.33 36.34 -8.15
C LEU A 329 -19.44 35.89 -7.00
N VAL A 330 -18.21 35.47 -7.32
CA VAL A 330 -17.18 35.15 -6.33
C VAL A 330 -16.10 36.23 -6.40
N VAL A 331 -15.91 36.95 -5.30
CA VAL A 331 -14.98 38.09 -5.22
C VAL A 331 -13.87 37.75 -4.24
N LYS A 332 -12.60 37.88 -4.69
CA LYS A 332 -11.43 37.76 -3.81
C LYS A 332 -11.37 38.94 -2.86
N ALA A 333 -11.09 38.69 -1.60
CA ALA A 333 -10.90 39.71 -0.59
C ALA A 333 -9.46 39.69 -0.07
N ASN A 334 -8.96 40.87 0.28
CA ASN A 334 -7.67 41.02 0.94
C ASN A 334 -7.89 41.27 2.42
N PHE A 335 -7.07 40.66 3.26
CA PHE A 335 -7.09 40.90 4.69
C PHE A 335 -6.45 42.26 5.00
N ARG A 336 -7.10 43.06 5.84
CA ARG A 336 -6.52 44.28 6.40
C ARG A 336 -6.26 44.03 7.89
N ASN A 337 -5.00 43.79 8.25
CA ASN A 337 -4.65 43.59 9.65
C ASN A 337 -4.50 44.96 10.32
N ASN A 338 -5.31 45.27 11.34
CA ASN A 338 -5.22 46.52 12.11
C ASN A 338 -4.06 46.49 13.12
N GLY A 339 -2.89 46.02 12.68
CA GLY A 339 -1.62 46.16 13.39
C GLY A 339 -0.87 47.39 12.86
N THR A 340 -0.74 48.40 13.70
CA THR A 340 -0.08 49.69 13.47
C THR A 340 1.26 49.64 12.72
N SER A 341 1.41 50.46 11.68
CA SER A 341 2.48 51.45 11.65
C SER A 341 2.07 52.69 10.86
N TRP A 342 1.86 53.79 11.58
CA TRP A 342 2.07 55.14 11.05
C TRP A 342 3.58 55.36 10.93
N LYS A 343 4.07 55.51 9.70
CA LYS A 343 4.99 56.57 9.25
C LYS A 343 5.21 56.42 7.75
#